data_AF-A0A1V5PTC4-F1
#
_entry.id   AF-A0A1V5PTC4-F1
#
_cell.length_a   1.000
_cell.length_b   1.000
_cell.length_c   1.000
_cell.angle_alpha   90.00
_cell.angle_beta   90.00
_cell.angle_gamma   90.00
#
_symmetry.space_group_name_H-M   'P 1'
#
loop_
_entity.id
_entity.type
_entity.pdbx_description
1 polymer ?
#
loop_
_entity_poly.entity_id
_entity_poly.type
_entity_poly.pdbx_seq_one_letter_code
_entity_poly.pdbx_strand_id
1 'polypeptide(L)'
;MQEQGRCQFVPGKVLTRQCPGKATAKCVRCNRDMCSEHSMPTSAGVLCIECTAQKSVTDFPGESIYTDEEMALFDRTYTLWAQEATKMYDQIGLREDQFDAS
;
A
#
# COMPACT_ATOMS: atom_id res chain seq x y z
N MET A 1 -34.13 12.51 -16.20
CA MET A 1 -32.84 12.15 -16.84
C MET A 1 -31.86 13.26 -16.48
N GLN A 2 -30.94 13.03 -15.54
CA GLN A 2 -29.94 14.06 -15.17
C GLN A 2 -28.83 14.07 -16.21
N GLU A 3 -28.51 15.25 -16.74
CA GLU A 3 -27.39 15.47 -17.66
C GLU A 3 -26.11 14.96 -17.02
N GLN A 4 -25.56 13.87 -17.58
CA GLN A 4 -24.31 13.31 -17.10
C GLN A 4 -23.19 14.28 -17.49
N GLY A 5 -22.68 15.02 -16.50
CA GLY A 5 -21.53 15.90 -16.66
C GLY A 5 -20.28 15.16 -17.15
N ARG A 6 -19.20 15.89 -17.47
CA ARG A 6 -17.90 15.26 -17.75
C ARG A 6 -17.14 15.04 -16.46
N CYS A 7 -16.30 14.00 -16.44
CA CYS A 7 -15.38 13.78 -15.33
C CYS A 7 -14.46 15.01 -15.18
N GLN A 8 -14.45 15.61 -14.00
CA GLN A 8 -13.68 16.82 -13.68
C GLN A 8 -12.28 16.49 -13.14
N PHE A 9 -11.82 15.25 -13.28
CA PHE A 9 -10.49 14.85 -12.87
C PHE A 9 -9.42 15.37 -13.85
N VAL A 10 -8.36 15.97 -13.31
CA VAL A 10 -7.20 16.47 -14.05
C VAL A 10 -5.94 15.81 -13.46
N PRO A 11 -5.29 14.87 -14.17
CA PRO A 11 -4.13 14.16 -13.66
C PRO A 11 -2.88 15.06 -13.64
N GLY A 12 -2.54 15.60 -12.47
CA GLY A 12 -1.22 16.15 -12.14
C GLY A 12 -0.71 17.32 -13.01
N LYS A 13 0.38 17.96 -12.57
CA LYS A 13 0.88 19.23 -13.14
C LYS A 13 1.40 19.15 -14.59
N VAL A 14 1.57 17.96 -15.16
CA VAL A 14 2.25 17.76 -16.46
C VAL A 14 1.27 17.70 -17.64
N LEU A 15 0.03 17.23 -17.41
CA LEU A 15 -0.98 17.10 -18.45
C LEU A 15 -2.31 17.70 -17.96
N THR A 16 -2.60 18.92 -18.39
CA THR A 16 -3.83 19.66 -18.06
C THR A 16 -5.07 19.16 -18.82
N ARG A 17 -5.04 17.94 -19.37
CA ARG A 17 -6.16 17.38 -20.12
C ARG A 17 -7.18 16.80 -19.14
N GLN A 18 -8.44 17.26 -19.27
CA GLN A 18 -9.56 16.69 -18.54
C GLN A 18 -9.83 15.25 -19.00
N CYS A 19 -10.24 14.40 -18.07
CA CYS A 19 -10.67 13.04 -18.38
C CYS A 19 -11.81 13.04 -19.43
N PRO A 20 -11.72 12.24 -20.50
CA PRO A 20 -12.78 12.15 -21.51
C PRO A 20 -14.02 11.38 -21.03
N GLY A 21 -13.94 10.73 -19.87
CA GLY A 21 -15.01 9.91 -19.31
C GLY A 21 -16.26 10.70 -18.95
N LYS A 22 -17.43 10.09 -19.18
CA LYS A 22 -18.71 10.60 -18.68
C LYS A 22 -18.77 10.45 -17.16
N ALA A 23 -19.33 11.44 -16.48
CA ALA A 23 -19.52 11.37 -15.04
C ALA A 23 -20.64 10.38 -14.72
N THR A 24 -20.31 9.41 -13.86
CA THR A 24 -21.22 8.38 -13.36
C THR A 24 -21.55 8.56 -11.88
N ALA A 25 -20.74 9.34 -11.16
CA ALA A 25 -20.90 9.61 -9.74
C ALA A 25 -20.41 11.01 -9.34
N LYS A 26 -20.87 11.47 -8.17
CA LYS A 26 -20.37 12.69 -7.51
C LYS A 26 -19.65 12.34 -6.22
N CYS A 27 -18.51 12.99 -5.98
CA CYS A 27 -17.75 12.82 -4.75
C CYS A 27 -18.53 13.40 -3.56
N VAL A 28 -18.79 12.60 -2.52
CA VAL A 28 -19.54 13.07 -1.34
C VAL A 28 -18.81 14.16 -0.55
N ARG A 29 -17.49 14.31 -0.75
CA ARG A 29 -16.64 15.26 0.01
C ARG A 29 -16.43 16.59 -0.71
N CYS A 30 -16.14 16.56 -2.01
CA CYS A 30 -15.83 17.76 -2.80
C CYS A 30 -16.86 18.06 -3.89
N ASN A 31 -17.91 17.24 -4.00
CA ASN A 31 -19.02 17.37 -4.95
C ASN A 31 -18.63 17.41 -6.44
N ARG A 32 -17.41 16.99 -6.78
CA ARG A 32 -16.95 16.88 -8.18
C ARG A 32 -17.58 15.70 -8.89
N ASP A 33 -17.85 15.90 -10.17
CA ASP A 33 -18.31 14.88 -11.11
C ASP A 33 -17.16 13.98 -11.56
N MET A 34 -17.35 12.66 -11.53
CA MET A 34 -16.31 11.67 -11.77
C MET A 34 -16.84 10.49 -12.59
N CYS A 35 -15.99 9.92 -13.44
CA CYS A 35 -16.27 8.62 -14.05
C CYS A 35 -15.96 7.47 -13.06
N SER A 36 -16.37 6.26 -13.42
CA SER A 36 -16.15 5.05 -12.63
C SER A 36 -14.67 4.83 -12.27
N GLU A 37 -13.75 5.11 -13.19
CA GLU A 37 -12.30 4.95 -12.99
C GLU A 37 -11.72 5.92 -11.95
N HIS A 38 -12.29 7.12 -11.82
CA HIS A 38 -11.82 8.14 -10.88
C HIS A 38 -12.66 8.22 -9.61
N SER A 39 -13.49 7.20 -9.39
CA SER A 39 -14.38 7.07 -8.24
C SER A 39 -13.97 5.87 -7.40
N MET A 40 -14.06 6.01 -6.08
CA MET A 40 -13.87 4.91 -5.14
C MET A 40 -15.09 4.79 -4.23
N PRO A 41 -15.84 3.67 -4.28
CA PRO A 41 -16.92 3.44 -3.34
C PRO A 41 -16.37 3.17 -1.94
N THR A 42 -16.95 3.82 -0.94
CA THR A 42 -16.62 3.62 0.48
C THR A 42 -17.90 3.45 1.29
N SER A 43 -17.79 3.04 2.56
CA SER A 43 -18.93 2.94 3.47
C SER A 43 -19.67 4.27 3.68
N ALA A 44 -19.00 5.42 3.49
CA ALA A 44 -19.58 6.75 3.59
C ALA A 44 -20.16 7.28 2.25
N GLY A 45 -20.07 6.50 1.17
CA GLY A 45 -20.46 6.89 -0.19
C GLY A 45 -19.28 6.92 -1.17
N VAL A 46 -19.47 7.55 -2.33
CA VAL A 46 -18.45 7.57 -3.40
C VAL A 46 -17.51 8.77 -3.24
N LEU A 47 -16.20 8.52 -3.25
CA LEU A 47 -15.16 9.54 -3.14
C LEU A 47 -14.32 9.66 -4.42
N CYS A 48 -13.75 10.84 -4.68
CA CYS A 48 -12.76 11.01 -5.74
C CYS A 48 -11.39 10.48 -5.33
N ILE A 49 -10.59 10.06 -6.30
CA ILE A 49 -9.21 9.59 -6.05
C ILE A 49 -8.40 10.61 -5.24
N GLU A 50 -8.55 11.91 -5.47
CA GLU A 50 -7.84 12.93 -4.68
C GLU A 50 -8.30 12.96 -3.22
N CYS A 51 -9.61 12.91 -2.96
CA CYS A 51 -10.16 12.88 -1.61
C CYS A 51 -9.86 11.56 -0.89
N THR A 52 -9.70 10.46 -1.64
CA THR A 52 -9.20 9.19 -1.13
C THR A 52 -7.72 9.27 -0.80
N ALA A 53 -6.90 9.86 -1.67
CA ALA A 53 -5.46 10.02 -1.47
C ALA A 53 -5.12 11.02 -0.36
N GLN A 54 -6.03 11.96 -0.06
CA GLN A 54 -5.97 12.83 1.13
C GLN A 54 -6.41 12.13 2.42
N LYS A 55 -6.76 10.84 2.41
CA LYS A 55 -6.60 10.07 3.64
C LYS A 55 -5.13 10.16 3.97
N SER A 56 -4.79 10.76 5.12
CA SER A 56 -3.55 10.42 5.79
C SER A 56 -3.44 8.90 5.69
N VAL A 57 -2.35 8.41 5.12
CA VAL A 57 -1.91 7.05 5.44
C VAL A 57 -1.94 7.07 6.95
N THR A 58 -2.93 6.41 7.55
CA THR A 58 -2.97 6.28 9.00
C THR A 58 -1.59 5.78 9.34
N ASP A 59 -0.82 6.58 10.09
CA ASP A 59 0.39 6.08 10.71
C ASP A 59 -0.03 4.73 11.28
N PHE A 60 0.59 3.66 10.77
CA PHE A 60 0.43 2.38 11.42
C PHE A 60 0.69 2.67 12.90
N PRO A 61 -0.24 2.37 13.82
CA PRO A 61 0.02 2.60 15.21
C PRO A 61 1.34 1.88 15.49
N GLY A 62 2.37 2.65 15.83
CA GLY A 62 3.69 2.13 16.19
C GLY A 62 3.67 1.37 17.50
N GLU A 63 2.49 0.92 17.93
CA GLU A 63 2.32 -0.06 18.97
C GLU A 63 2.71 -1.40 18.36
N SER A 64 3.76 -1.99 18.91
CA SER A 64 4.10 -3.38 18.65
C SER A 64 2.84 -4.22 18.83
N ILE A 65 2.30 -4.77 17.74
CA ILE A 65 1.17 -5.70 17.77
C ILE A 65 1.55 -7.04 18.44
N TYR A 66 2.83 -7.20 18.78
CA TYR A 66 3.39 -8.33 19.49
C TYR A 66 3.84 -7.90 20.87
N THR A 67 3.48 -8.70 21.87
CA THR A 67 4.06 -8.64 23.21
C THR A 67 5.55 -9.01 23.17
N ASP A 68 6.31 -8.60 24.18
CA ASP A 68 7.73 -8.96 24.31
C ASP A 68 7.93 -10.49 24.29
N GLU A 69 6.97 -11.23 24.81
CA GLU A 69 6.95 -12.70 24.84
C GLU A 69 6.74 -13.29 23.44
N GLU A 70 5.88 -12.69 22.62
CA GLU A 70 5.69 -13.07 21.22
C GLU A 70 6.92 -12.72 20.38
N MET A 71 7.54 -11.57 20.62
CA MET A 71 8.81 -11.19 20.00
C MET A 71 9.93 -12.17 20.34
N ALA A 72 10.00 -12.66 21.59
CA ALA A 72 10.99 -13.66 21.99
C ALA A 72 10.83 -15.02 21.27
N LEU A 73 9.62 -15.37 20.84
CA LEU A 73 9.40 -16.57 20.02
C LEU A 73 9.99 -16.43 18.62
N PHE A 74 9.91 -15.24 18.02
CA PHE A 74 10.56 -14.97 16.73
C PHE A 74 12.08 -15.07 16.84
N ASP A 75 12.69 -14.48 17.87
CA ASP A 75 14.14 -14.55 18.10
C ASP A 75 14.63 -15.98 18.34
N ARG A 76 13.90 -16.76 19.13
CA ARG A 76 14.25 -18.17 19.38
C ARG A 76 14.15 -19.00 18.10
N THR A 77 13.13 -18.75 17.29
CA THR A 77 12.95 -19.43 16.01
C THR A 77 14.08 -19.04 15.06
N TYR A 78 14.36 -17.74 14.88
CA TYR A 78 15.46 -17.25 14.06
C TYR A 78 16.82 -17.85 14.46
N THR A 79 17.10 -17.96 15.76
CA THR A 79 18.34 -18.56 16.27
C THR A 79 18.45 -20.06 15.92
N LEU A 80 17.35 -20.81 15.95
CA LEU A 80 17.33 -22.21 15.54
C LEU A 80 17.55 -22.38 14.04
N TRP A 81 16.89 -21.58 13.21
CA TRP A 81 17.08 -21.59 11.76
C TRP A 81 18.51 -21.17 11.36
N ALA A 82 19.07 -20.14 12.02
CA ALA A 82 20.45 -19.72 11.79
C ALA A 82 21.45 -20.84 12.13
N GLN A 83 21.27 -21.52 13.26
CA GLN A 83 22.13 -22.64 13.65
C GLN A 83 21.98 -23.86 12.72
N GLU A 84 20.78 -24.15 12.23
CA GLU A 84 20.56 -25.21 11.24
C GLU A 84 21.16 -24.86 9.88
N ALA A 85 21.06 -23.60 9.44
CA ALA A 85 21.70 -23.11 8.22
C ALA A 85 23.23 -23.23 8.31
N THR A 86 23.85 -22.79 9.40
CA THR A 86 25.31 -22.95 9.60
C THR A 86 25.74 -24.42 9.55
N LYS A 87 24.96 -25.33 10.17
CA LYS A 87 25.24 -26.78 10.10
C LYS A 87 25.09 -27.35 8.70
N MET A 88 24.12 -26.87 7.91
CA MET A 88 24.00 -27.26 6.50
C MET A 88 25.18 -26.76 5.68
N TYR A 89 25.62 -25.51 5.86
CA TYR A 89 26.79 -24.95 5.16
C TYR A 89 28.08 -25.72 5.46
N ASP A 90 28.30 -26.11 6.72
CA ASP A 90 29.43 -26.97 7.12
C ASP A 90 29.37 -28.35 6.44
N GLN A 91 28.18 -28.97 6.32
CA GLN A 91 28.02 -30.29 5.69
C GLN A 91 28.26 -30.28 4.18
N ILE A 92 27.98 -29.17 3.50
CA ILE A 92 28.25 -29.00 2.06
C ILE A 92 29.62 -28.35 1.78
N GLY A 93 30.43 -28.11 2.81
CA GLY A 93 31.80 -27.60 2.70
C GLY A 93 31.91 -26.13 2.30
N LEU A 94 30.82 -25.36 2.41
CA LEU A 94 30.81 -23.93 2.15
C LEU A 94 31.12 -23.19 3.45
N ARG A 95 32.33 -22.65 3.58
CA ARG A 95 32.72 -21.82 4.70
C ARG A 95 32.33 -20.36 4.43
N GLU A 96 31.99 -19.64 5.50
CA GLU A 96 31.55 -18.22 5.47
C GLU A 96 32.61 -17.28 4.86
N ASP A 97 33.87 -17.69 4.79
CA ASP A 97 34.99 -16.95 4.17
C ASP A 97 34.91 -16.86 2.64
N GLN A 98 33.96 -17.56 2.00
CA GLN A 98 33.75 -17.51 0.54
C GLN A 98 32.75 -16.45 0.09
N PHE A 99 32.05 -15.76 1.01
CA PHE A 99 31.05 -14.74 0.67
C PHE A 99 31.58 -13.30 0.72
N ASP A 100 32.81 -13.09 1.20
CA ASP A 100 33.51 -11.81 1.10
C ASP A 100 34.32 -11.73 -0.20
N ALA A 101 33.66 -11.35 -1.29
CA ALA A 101 34.33 -10.85 -2.48
C ALA A 101 33.49 -9.78 -3.19
N SER A 102 33.84 -8.52 -2.91
CA SER A 102 33.86 -7.32 -3.79
C SER A 102 32.59 -6.93 -4.55
#